data_AF-A0AAJ0FJJ7-F1
#
_entry.id   AF-A0AAJ0FJJ7-F1
#
_cell.length_a   1.000
_cell.length_b   1.000
_cell.length_c   1.000
_cell.angle_alpha   90.00
_cell.angle_beta   90.00
_cell.angle_gamma   90.00
#
_symmetry.space_group_name_H-M   'P 1'
#
loop_
_entity.id
_entity.type
_entity.pdbx_description
1 polymer ?
#
loop_
_entity_poly.entity_id
_entity_poly.type
_entity_poly.pdbx_seq_one_letter_code
_entity_poly.pdbx_strand_id
1 'polypeptide(L)'
;MAHTAHIIPWKALASNLQWAGSSSCYNGATNLHPRFSRDLGKELTHFVEGLVRAIDEDSKLERSKYPERYDPPERDDLILDDRIVRKISPTILQLDIYTQIEAKLARPQRCQHRGHAACKCTIPCEERLASSFLRKWEYNDCYQFFEVNGDAFFNLEVVKTLLLHGEMDPILRVCAHPDVDLASCWSRSQCYDMIFDLGWEHICRDALYALICLNVLRSLPETWDQASGENKKDYRQTRVYQYALRNCTLSGLTSEVATHPHRQFFGVEEDQFDADGRLREKDWRSGSGCFPYGLMPIDEFLVCQKLVGYQPHIRDIPYVRRLLCTRGLPVEVAMSVMEFADYTPKRKFKVPHDPLHRDNREELAKYLEYCWQLVIRCDMMGKALGMDIPWQEMVSQCISSFWGCKDCYLGNWYKWEIDYETRNHRCSVAGGVIRGRKTQSPEE
;
A
#
# COMPACT_ATOMS: atom_id res chain seq x y z
N MET A 1 4.71 -16.19 -10.79
CA MET A 1 3.24 -16.18 -10.66
C MET A 1 2.87 -17.14 -9.56
N ALA A 2 2.27 -16.64 -8.49
CA ALA A 2 1.78 -17.47 -7.38
C ALA A 2 0.84 -18.58 -7.86
N HIS A 3 0.94 -19.76 -7.23
CA HIS A 3 0.22 -20.96 -7.66
C HIS A 3 -1.31 -20.79 -7.62
N THR A 4 -1.83 -19.86 -6.82
CA THR A 4 -3.27 -19.62 -6.56
C THR A 4 -3.90 -18.48 -7.36
N ALA A 5 -3.13 -17.74 -8.17
CA ALA A 5 -3.63 -16.54 -8.88
C ALA A 5 -4.79 -16.79 -9.86
N HIS A 6 -5.05 -18.07 -10.18
CA HIS A 6 -6.16 -18.54 -11.01
C HIS A 6 -7.41 -18.97 -10.20
N ILE A 7 -7.30 -19.12 -8.88
CA ILE A 7 -8.37 -19.52 -7.95
C ILE A 7 -9.22 -18.30 -7.57
N ILE A 8 -8.59 -17.13 -7.43
CA ILE A 8 -9.26 -15.88 -7.05
C ILE A 8 -10.14 -15.40 -8.24
N PRO A 9 -11.46 -15.20 -8.08
CA PRO A 9 -12.37 -14.97 -9.19
C PRO A 9 -12.40 -13.50 -9.64
N TRP A 10 -11.24 -12.95 -10.00
CA TRP A 10 -11.07 -11.55 -10.47
C TRP A 10 -12.04 -11.15 -11.58
N LYS A 11 -12.30 -12.07 -12.53
CA LYS A 11 -13.22 -11.85 -13.64
C LYS A 11 -14.67 -11.74 -13.18
N ALA A 12 -15.09 -12.44 -12.13
CA ALA A 12 -16.44 -12.35 -11.58
C ALA A 12 -16.65 -11.01 -10.87
N LEU A 13 -15.67 -10.55 -10.08
CA LEU A 13 -15.71 -9.20 -9.51
C LEU A 13 -15.76 -8.12 -10.61
N ALA A 14 -14.93 -8.25 -11.65
CA ALA A 14 -14.90 -7.31 -12.77
C ALA A 14 -16.18 -7.34 -13.63
N SER A 15 -16.80 -8.50 -13.86
CA SER A 15 -18.05 -8.59 -14.64
C SER A 15 -19.24 -7.92 -13.92
N ASN A 16 -19.20 -7.84 -12.59
CA ASN A 16 -20.16 -7.06 -11.81
C ASN A 16 -19.95 -5.55 -11.94
N LEU A 17 -18.90 -5.07 -12.61
CA LEU A 17 -18.62 -3.65 -12.77
C LEU A 17 -18.86 -3.17 -14.21
N GLN A 18 -19.18 -1.89 -14.35
CA GLN A 18 -19.28 -1.18 -15.61
C GLN A 18 -18.69 0.22 -15.49
N TRP A 19 -18.03 0.67 -16.55
CA TRP A 19 -17.59 2.05 -16.67
C TRP A 19 -18.77 3.01 -16.68
N ALA A 20 -18.75 4.03 -15.81
CA ALA A 20 -19.55 5.23 -15.95
C ALA A 20 -18.64 6.46 -16.04
N GLY A 21 -18.95 7.34 -16.99
CA GLY A 21 -18.41 8.71 -16.99
C GLY A 21 -19.09 9.56 -15.91
N SER A 22 -19.11 10.88 -16.10
CA SER A 22 -19.69 11.86 -15.16
C SER A 22 -21.19 11.64 -14.90
N SER A 23 -21.49 10.75 -13.96
CA SER A 23 -22.85 10.40 -13.55
C SER A 23 -23.35 11.34 -12.46
N SER A 24 -24.67 11.34 -12.20
CA SER A 24 -25.27 12.05 -11.06
C SER A 24 -24.87 11.49 -9.69
N CYS A 25 -24.19 10.33 -9.65
CA CYS A 25 -23.64 9.69 -8.46
C CYS A 25 -22.12 9.99 -8.42
N TYR A 26 -21.54 10.21 -7.22
CA TYR A 26 -20.17 10.73 -7.04
C TYR A 26 -19.88 12.14 -7.61
N ASN A 27 -20.85 13.05 -7.61
CA ASN A 27 -20.61 14.46 -7.98
C ASN A 27 -19.95 14.65 -9.35
N GLY A 28 -20.23 13.78 -10.33
CA GLY A 28 -19.64 13.83 -11.67
C GLY A 28 -18.30 13.09 -11.83
N ALA A 29 -17.80 12.39 -10.82
CA ALA A 29 -16.57 11.61 -10.94
C ALA A 29 -16.74 10.39 -11.87
N THR A 30 -15.73 10.15 -12.71
CA THR A 30 -15.60 8.95 -13.53
C THR A 30 -15.19 7.78 -12.64
N ASN A 31 -15.92 6.66 -12.69
CA ASN A 31 -15.57 5.46 -11.92
C ASN A 31 -16.12 4.18 -12.57
N LEU A 32 -15.77 3.03 -11.97
CA LEU A 32 -16.50 1.80 -12.15
C LEU A 32 -17.70 1.75 -11.18
N HIS A 33 -18.87 1.36 -11.69
CA HIS A 33 -20.10 1.21 -10.93
C HIS A 33 -20.59 -0.24 -11.02
N PRO A 34 -21.19 -0.83 -9.96
CA PRO A 34 -21.84 -2.12 -10.03
C PRO A 34 -22.96 -2.14 -11.05
N ARG A 35 -23.01 -3.23 -11.79
CA ARG A 35 -24.20 -3.72 -12.46
C ARG A 35 -25.08 -4.32 -11.36
N PHE A 36 -26.17 -3.64 -11.01
CA PHE A 36 -27.10 -4.12 -9.99
C PHE A 36 -27.85 -5.38 -10.47
N SER A 37 -27.18 -6.53 -10.36
CA SER A 37 -27.74 -7.85 -10.61
C SER A 37 -28.41 -8.41 -9.34
N ARG A 38 -29.25 -9.43 -9.49
CA ARG A 38 -29.87 -10.12 -8.34
C ARG A 38 -28.88 -10.94 -7.52
N ASP A 39 -27.74 -11.30 -8.11
CA ASP A 39 -26.74 -12.17 -7.51
C ASP A 39 -25.46 -11.44 -7.09
N LEU A 40 -25.37 -10.11 -7.32
CA LEU A 40 -24.24 -9.25 -6.96
C LEU A 40 -23.70 -9.52 -5.54
N GLY A 41 -24.58 -9.59 -4.53
CA GLY A 41 -24.17 -9.90 -3.16
C GLY A 41 -23.51 -11.27 -3.01
N LYS A 42 -24.02 -12.30 -3.70
CA LYS A 42 -23.42 -13.65 -3.71
C LYS A 42 -22.08 -13.66 -4.43
N GLU A 43 -21.98 -12.97 -5.57
CA GLU A 43 -20.74 -12.92 -6.36
C GLU A 43 -19.63 -12.13 -5.63
N LEU A 44 -19.99 -11.05 -4.91
CA LEU A 44 -19.08 -10.34 -4.01
C LEU A 44 -18.65 -11.21 -2.83
N THR A 45 -19.58 -11.91 -2.15
CA THR A 45 -19.23 -12.84 -1.07
C THR A 45 -18.33 -13.97 -1.57
N HIS A 46 -18.64 -14.58 -2.72
CA HIS A 46 -17.81 -15.61 -3.34
C HIS A 46 -16.39 -15.12 -3.69
N PHE A 47 -16.26 -13.86 -4.16
CA PHE A 47 -14.95 -13.25 -4.38
C PHE A 47 -14.16 -13.08 -3.07
N VAL A 48 -14.79 -12.56 -2.01
CA VAL A 48 -14.15 -12.38 -0.70
C VAL A 48 -13.71 -13.73 -0.13
N GLU A 49 -14.59 -14.73 -0.10
CA GLU A 49 -14.27 -16.10 0.33
C GLU A 49 -13.14 -16.73 -0.50
N GLY A 50 -13.15 -16.53 -1.82
CA GLY A 50 -12.10 -17.01 -2.72
C GLY A 50 -10.74 -16.39 -2.44
N LEU A 51 -10.70 -15.08 -2.19
CA LEU A 51 -9.48 -14.35 -1.85
C LEU A 51 -8.95 -14.75 -0.47
N VAL A 52 -9.80 -14.83 0.55
CA VAL A 52 -9.41 -15.21 1.93
C VAL A 52 -8.92 -16.65 1.99
N ARG A 53 -9.56 -17.59 1.30
CA ARG A 53 -9.09 -18.97 1.15
C ARG A 53 -7.72 -19.03 0.48
N ALA A 54 -7.49 -18.27 -0.58
CA ALA A 54 -6.18 -18.21 -1.24
C ALA A 54 -5.08 -17.66 -0.31
N ILE A 55 -5.39 -16.67 0.54
CA ILE A 55 -4.46 -16.17 1.57
C ILE A 55 -4.13 -17.28 2.60
N ASP A 56 -5.14 -18.01 3.09
CA ASP A 56 -4.94 -19.08 4.06
C ASP A 56 -4.17 -20.30 3.49
N GLU A 57 -4.41 -20.66 2.23
CA GLU A 57 -3.70 -21.74 1.53
C GLU A 57 -2.22 -21.37 1.26
N ASP A 58 -1.97 -20.19 0.67
CA ASP A 58 -0.60 -19.77 0.34
C ASP A 58 0.22 -19.41 1.58
N SER A 59 -0.38 -18.90 2.65
CA SER A 59 0.30 -18.67 3.93
C SER A 59 0.73 -19.96 4.62
N LYS A 60 -0.10 -21.01 4.59
CA LYS A 60 0.28 -22.34 5.09
C LYS A 60 1.43 -22.92 4.25
N LEU A 61 1.35 -22.78 2.92
CA LEU A 61 2.41 -23.21 2.00
C LEU A 61 3.72 -22.45 2.23
N GLU A 62 3.68 -21.12 2.35
CA GLU A 62 4.86 -20.28 2.58
C GLU A 62 5.45 -20.55 3.98
N ARG A 63 4.60 -20.70 5.01
CA ARG A 63 5.00 -21.05 6.38
C ARG A 63 5.71 -22.39 6.48
N SER A 64 5.40 -23.35 5.60
CA SER A 64 6.05 -24.68 5.56
C SER A 64 7.55 -24.64 5.18
N LYS A 65 8.03 -23.52 4.63
CA LYS A 65 9.46 -23.31 4.31
C LYS A 65 10.32 -23.00 5.54
N TYR A 66 9.69 -22.75 6.70
CA TYR A 66 10.32 -22.35 7.96
C TYR A 66 10.08 -23.42 9.03
N PRO A 67 10.98 -23.58 10.03
CA PRO A 67 10.78 -24.49 11.17
C PRO A 67 9.37 -24.44 11.74
N GLU A 68 8.72 -25.59 11.98
CA GLU A 68 7.34 -25.65 12.48
C GLU A 68 7.18 -24.89 13.80
N ARG A 69 8.21 -24.95 14.66
CA ARG A 69 8.29 -24.28 15.95
C ARG A 69 9.62 -23.55 16.07
N TYR A 70 9.60 -22.47 16.85
CA TYR A 70 10.76 -21.71 17.28
C TYR A 70 10.75 -21.70 18.81
N ASP A 71 11.91 -21.89 19.41
CA ASP A 71 12.07 -21.64 20.85
C ASP A 71 12.16 -20.12 21.08
N PRO A 72 11.60 -19.59 22.20
CA PRO A 72 11.74 -18.19 22.56
C PRO A 72 13.22 -17.76 22.62
N PRO A 73 13.63 -16.71 21.90
CA PRO A 73 15.00 -16.19 21.98
C PRO A 73 15.28 -15.57 23.36
N GLU A 74 16.50 -15.74 23.86
CA GLU A 74 16.94 -15.04 25.06
C GLU A 74 17.07 -13.53 24.81
N ARG A 75 16.96 -12.70 25.84
CA ARG A 75 16.87 -11.23 25.67
C ARG A 75 18.09 -10.59 24.99
N ASP A 76 19.26 -11.21 25.10
CA ASP A 76 20.52 -10.82 24.47
C ASP A 76 20.83 -11.60 23.17
N ASP A 77 19.93 -12.47 22.70
CA ASP A 77 20.07 -13.14 21.41
C ASP A 77 20.10 -12.13 20.26
N LEU A 78 21.02 -12.32 19.32
CA LEU A 78 21.04 -11.58 18.07
C LEU A 78 19.92 -12.08 17.15
N ILE A 79 18.99 -11.18 16.82
CA ILE A 79 17.91 -11.40 15.85
C ILE A 79 18.31 -10.91 14.46
N LEU A 80 19.02 -9.77 14.37
CA LEU A 80 19.46 -9.20 13.09
C LEU A 80 20.96 -9.41 12.87
N ASP A 81 21.31 -10.37 12.04
CA ASP A 81 22.69 -10.55 11.55
C ASP A 81 23.10 -9.43 10.56
N ASP A 82 24.40 -9.35 10.24
CA ASP A 82 24.91 -8.36 9.28
C ASP A 82 24.42 -8.59 7.83
N ARG A 83 23.88 -9.76 7.48
CA ARG A 83 23.27 -10.02 6.16
C ARG A 83 21.89 -9.36 6.10
N ILE A 84 21.05 -9.56 7.11
CA ILE A 84 19.72 -8.96 7.26
C ILE A 84 19.87 -7.44 7.32
N VAL A 85 20.74 -6.91 8.19
CA VAL A 85 20.94 -5.47 8.34
C VAL A 85 21.35 -4.84 6.99
N ARG A 86 22.34 -5.40 6.28
CA ARG A 86 22.73 -4.89 4.95
C ARG A 86 21.60 -4.92 3.93
N LYS A 87 20.68 -5.89 4.02
CA LYS A 87 19.52 -6.00 3.11
C LYS A 87 18.48 -4.92 3.37
N ILE A 88 18.17 -4.64 4.64
CA ILE A 88 17.12 -3.67 5.04
C ILE A 88 17.64 -2.23 5.19
N SER A 89 18.95 -2.03 5.37
CA SER A 89 19.61 -0.73 5.50
C SER A 89 19.16 0.32 4.47
N PRO A 90 19.03 0.03 3.16
CA PRO A 90 18.61 1.03 2.19
C PRO A 90 17.22 1.62 2.48
N THR A 91 16.28 0.81 2.94
CA THR A 91 14.93 1.26 3.31
C THR A 91 14.96 2.05 4.62
N ILE A 92 15.67 1.56 5.65
CA ILE A 92 15.81 2.28 6.94
C ILE A 92 16.47 3.66 6.78
N LEU A 93 17.45 3.78 5.88
CA LEU A 93 18.09 5.07 5.58
C LEU A 93 17.18 6.05 4.84
N GLN A 94 16.26 5.57 3.99
CA GLN A 94 15.30 6.41 3.26
C GLN A 94 14.23 7.02 4.18
N LEU A 95 13.85 6.30 5.24
CA LEU A 95 12.80 6.71 6.16
C LEU A 95 13.22 7.83 7.15
N ASP A 96 14.53 8.09 7.27
CA ASP A 96 15.14 9.07 8.17
C ASP A 96 14.68 8.99 9.65
N ILE A 97 14.19 7.81 10.07
CA ILE A 97 13.53 7.59 11.38
C ILE A 97 14.42 8.04 12.54
N TYR A 98 15.74 7.79 12.46
CA TYR A 98 16.66 8.23 13.49
C TYR A 98 16.75 9.75 13.59
N THR A 99 16.85 10.49 12.47
CA THR A 99 16.84 11.96 12.53
C THR A 99 15.49 12.46 13.05
N GLN A 100 14.38 11.83 12.69
CA GLN A 100 13.05 12.19 13.22
C GLN A 100 12.93 11.96 14.74
N ILE A 101 13.49 10.87 15.27
CA ILE A 101 13.49 10.55 16.70
C ILE A 101 14.52 11.41 17.45
N GLU A 102 15.77 11.48 16.96
CA GLU A 102 16.87 12.24 17.57
C GLU A 102 16.60 13.75 17.55
N ALA A 103 16.05 14.32 16.48
CA ALA A 103 15.68 15.75 16.44
C ALA A 103 14.52 16.09 17.39
N LYS A 104 13.63 15.13 17.69
CA LYS A 104 12.54 15.31 18.66
C LYS A 104 12.95 15.04 20.11
N LEU A 105 14.02 14.27 20.35
CA LEU A 105 14.45 13.84 21.69
C LEU A 105 15.83 14.35 22.13
N ALA A 106 16.57 15.05 21.25
CA ALA A 106 17.93 15.56 21.48
C ALA A 106 18.92 14.49 22.00
N ARG A 107 18.74 13.22 21.62
CA ARG A 107 19.58 12.10 22.08
C ARG A 107 20.91 12.06 21.31
N PRO A 108 22.04 11.72 21.96
CA PRO A 108 23.30 11.50 21.26
C PRO A 108 23.26 10.22 20.42
N GLN A 109 23.98 10.23 19.28
CA GLN A 109 24.05 9.10 18.34
C GLN A 109 24.35 7.77 19.03
N ARG A 110 23.39 6.84 19.00
CA ARG A 110 23.57 5.50 19.56
C ARG A 110 24.38 4.60 18.62
N CYS A 111 25.58 4.23 19.05
CA CYS A 111 26.34 3.10 18.50
C CYS A 111 27.02 2.35 19.65
N GLN A 112 26.87 1.02 19.69
CA GLN A 112 27.59 0.14 20.62
C GLN A 112 28.27 -1.06 19.94
N HIS A 113 29.05 -0.82 18.87
CA HIS A 113 30.16 -1.73 18.57
C HIS A 113 31.16 -1.69 19.74
N ARG A 114 31.44 -2.83 20.39
CA ARG A 114 32.51 -2.92 21.41
C ARG A 114 33.89 -2.68 20.76
N GLY A 115 34.33 -1.43 20.71
CA GLY A 115 35.72 -1.07 20.35
C GLY A 115 35.92 0.17 19.46
N HIS A 116 34.88 0.76 18.85
CA HIS A 116 35.07 1.92 17.95
C HIS A 116 33.99 3.00 18.11
N ALA A 117 34.40 4.18 18.58
CA ALA A 117 33.56 5.36 18.85
C ALA A 117 33.09 6.14 17.59
N ALA A 118 33.06 5.49 16.42
CA ALA A 118 32.81 6.16 15.13
C ALA A 118 32.05 5.28 14.10
N CYS A 119 31.17 4.36 14.53
CA CYS A 119 30.38 3.59 13.57
C CYS A 119 29.29 4.43 12.89
N LYS A 120 29.16 4.27 11.57
CA LYS A 120 27.98 4.68 10.79
C LYS A 120 26.99 3.52 10.66
N CYS A 121 26.59 2.96 11.80
CA CYS A 121 25.75 1.76 11.88
C CYS A 121 24.28 2.12 11.59
N THR A 122 23.70 1.66 10.47
CA THR A 122 22.28 1.95 10.13
C THR A 122 21.31 1.46 11.19
N ILE A 123 21.61 0.31 11.80
CA ILE A 123 20.88 -0.25 12.93
C ILE A 123 21.91 -0.50 14.04
N PRO A 124 21.82 0.22 15.20
CA PRO A 124 22.70 0.03 16.34
C PRO A 124 22.62 -1.42 16.87
N CYS A 125 23.71 -1.94 17.44
CA CYS A 125 23.77 -3.35 17.87
C CYS A 125 22.70 -3.73 18.91
N GLU A 126 22.35 -2.82 19.82
CA GLU A 126 21.29 -3.04 20.81
C GLU A 126 19.90 -3.25 20.15
N GLU A 127 19.64 -2.53 19.06
CA GLU A 127 18.42 -2.63 18.24
C GLU A 127 18.39 -3.88 17.33
N ARG A 128 19.39 -4.75 17.44
CA ARG A 128 19.44 -6.06 16.76
C ARG A 128 19.14 -7.23 17.69
N LEU A 129 19.06 -6.98 18.99
CA LEU A 129 18.85 -7.99 20.03
C LEU A 129 17.36 -8.26 20.24
N ALA A 130 17.00 -9.47 20.69
CA ALA A 130 15.63 -9.86 20.94
C ALA A 130 14.90 -8.88 21.88
N SER A 131 15.55 -8.46 22.96
CA SER A 131 15.04 -7.45 23.91
C SER A 131 14.48 -6.17 23.29
N SER A 132 15.00 -5.73 22.14
CA SER A 132 14.52 -4.53 21.45
C SER A 132 13.17 -4.73 20.74
N PHE A 133 12.89 -5.96 20.31
CA PHE A 133 11.58 -6.37 19.77
C PHE A 133 10.55 -6.72 20.86
N LEU A 134 10.98 -6.81 22.13
CA LEU A 134 10.13 -7.11 23.29
C LEU A 134 9.69 -5.84 24.06
N ARG A 135 10.04 -4.66 23.55
CA ARG A 135 9.60 -3.38 24.09
C ARG A 135 8.07 -3.28 23.96
N LYS A 136 7.39 -3.03 25.08
CA LYS A 136 5.93 -2.92 25.16
C LYS A 136 5.48 -1.55 24.64
N TRP A 137 4.30 -1.50 24.02
CA TRP A 137 3.67 -0.24 23.67
C TRP A 137 2.95 0.35 24.89
N GLU A 138 3.35 1.55 25.30
CA GLU A 138 2.73 2.25 26.43
C GLU A 138 1.67 3.26 25.95
N TYR A 139 0.70 3.58 26.79
CA TYR A 139 -0.27 4.65 26.50
C TYR A 139 0.36 6.01 26.81
N ASN A 140 0.25 6.97 25.89
CA ASN A 140 0.84 8.29 26.02
C ASN A 140 -0.10 9.38 25.48
N ASP A 141 0.10 10.62 25.96
CA ASP A 141 -0.47 11.81 25.36
C ASP A 141 0.26 12.15 24.04
N CYS A 142 -0.41 12.85 23.12
CA CYS A 142 0.07 13.09 21.76
C CYS A 142 1.47 13.73 21.65
N TYR A 143 1.86 14.52 22.65
CA TYR A 143 3.17 15.21 22.67
C TYR A 143 4.31 14.36 23.23
N GLN A 144 4.01 13.24 23.89
CA GLN A 144 5.00 12.36 24.55
C GLN A 144 5.34 11.11 23.73
N PHE A 145 4.71 10.92 22.57
CA PHE A 145 4.81 9.69 21.76
C PHE A 145 6.26 9.23 21.52
N PHE A 146 7.13 10.14 21.06
CA PHE A 146 8.53 9.80 20.77
C PHE A 146 9.34 9.54 22.05
N GLU A 147 9.02 10.19 23.16
CA GLU A 147 9.73 10.02 24.44
C GLU A 147 9.45 8.64 25.04
N VAL A 148 8.16 8.27 25.07
CA VAL A 148 7.64 7.02 25.66
C VAL A 148 7.85 5.83 24.72
N ASN A 149 7.38 5.94 23.48
CA ASN A 149 7.30 4.82 22.54
C ASN A 149 8.36 4.86 21.41
N GLY A 150 9.22 5.89 21.31
CA GLY A 150 10.17 6.02 20.19
C GLY A 150 11.08 4.80 19.99
N ASP A 151 11.56 4.21 21.09
CA ASP A 151 12.41 3.02 21.08
C ASP A 151 11.64 1.74 20.69
N ALA A 152 10.34 1.65 20.97
CA ALA A 152 9.49 0.55 20.51
C ALA A 152 9.06 0.74 19.04
N PHE A 153 8.70 1.98 18.68
CA PHE A 153 8.33 2.40 17.33
C PHE A 153 9.46 2.15 16.33
N PHE A 154 10.72 2.45 16.67
CA PHE A 154 11.85 2.12 15.80
C PHE A 154 11.90 0.63 15.43
N ASN A 155 11.72 -0.25 16.41
CA ASN A 155 11.72 -1.70 16.17
C ASN A 155 10.49 -2.16 15.37
N LEU A 156 9.33 -1.49 15.51
CA LEU A 156 8.18 -1.71 14.65
C LEU A 156 8.46 -1.36 13.18
N GLU A 157 9.16 -0.25 12.91
CA GLU A 157 9.58 0.10 11.55
C GLU A 157 10.59 -0.91 10.97
N VAL A 158 11.47 -1.46 11.81
CA VAL A 158 12.36 -2.58 11.43
C VAL A 158 11.55 -3.83 11.09
N VAL A 159 10.55 -4.22 11.91
CA VAL A 159 9.67 -5.38 11.62
C VAL A 159 8.89 -5.19 10.32
N LYS A 160 8.31 -4.01 10.08
CA LYS A 160 7.67 -3.67 8.81
C LYS A 160 8.66 -3.82 7.64
N THR A 161 9.90 -3.35 7.81
CA THR A 161 10.93 -3.48 6.77
C THR A 161 11.33 -4.94 6.53
N LEU A 162 11.38 -5.79 7.56
CA LEU A 162 11.60 -7.24 7.41
C LEU A 162 10.47 -7.90 6.59
N LEU A 163 9.19 -7.52 6.81
CA LEU A 163 8.05 -7.96 6.01
C LEU A 163 8.20 -7.56 4.54
N LEU A 164 8.58 -6.30 4.27
CA LEU A 164 8.82 -5.81 2.90
C LEU A 164 9.91 -6.61 2.17
N HIS A 165 10.99 -6.94 2.88
CA HIS A 165 12.14 -7.66 2.33
C HIS A 165 11.99 -9.20 2.38
N GLY A 166 10.95 -9.73 3.02
CA GLY A 166 10.69 -11.18 3.09
C GLY A 166 11.60 -11.95 4.04
N GLU A 167 12.22 -11.27 5.00
CA GLU A 167 13.04 -11.91 6.04
C GLU A 167 12.12 -12.38 7.18
N MET A 168 11.34 -13.44 6.93
CA MET A 168 10.36 -13.96 7.90
C MET A 168 10.97 -14.72 9.06
N ASP A 169 12.16 -15.31 8.93
CA ASP A 169 12.80 -16.08 9.99
C ASP A 169 13.02 -15.28 11.30
N PRO A 170 13.63 -14.06 11.28
CA PRO A 170 13.73 -13.24 12.49
C PRO A 170 12.37 -12.82 13.04
N ILE A 171 11.36 -12.58 12.18
CA ILE A 171 10.00 -12.25 12.61
C ILE A 171 9.39 -13.43 13.38
N LEU A 172 9.43 -14.64 12.82
CA LEU A 172 8.86 -15.85 13.43
C LEU A 172 9.57 -16.20 14.75
N ARG A 173 10.90 -16.05 14.83
CA ARG A 173 11.68 -16.22 16.06
C ARG A 173 11.25 -15.24 17.15
N VAL A 174 11.06 -13.96 16.82
CA VAL A 174 10.56 -12.94 17.76
C VAL A 174 9.12 -13.22 18.20
N CYS A 175 8.24 -13.63 17.27
CA CYS A 175 6.83 -13.92 17.57
C CYS A 175 6.65 -15.12 18.53
N ALA A 176 7.64 -16.01 18.63
CA ALA A 176 7.62 -17.11 19.59
C ALA A 176 7.84 -16.67 21.05
N HIS A 177 8.33 -15.44 21.30
CA HIS A 177 8.61 -14.97 22.66
C HIS A 177 7.34 -14.50 23.37
N PRO A 178 7.06 -14.94 24.62
CA PRO A 178 5.82 -14.59 25.33
C PRO A 178 5.65 -13.09 25.60
N ASP A 179 6.75 -12.36 25.80
CA ASP A 179 6.71 -10.90 26.01
C ASP A 179 6.55 -10.08 24.71
N VAL A 180 6.42 -10.70 23.53
CA VAL A 180 6.26 -9.95 22.26
C VAL A 180 5.01 -9.05 22.31
N ASP A 181 5.07 -7.84 21.72
CA ASP A 181 3.92 -6.91 21.69
C ASP A 181 3.39 -6.58 20.30
N LEU A 182 3.96 -7.21 19.27
CA LEU A 182 3.64 -6.94 17.87
C LEU A 182 2.16 -7.15 17.55
N ALA A 183 1.45 -8.01 18.28
CA ALA A 183 0.00 -8.16 18.14
C ALA A 183 -0.78 -6.88 18.51
N SER A 184 -0.36 -6.21 19.59
CA SER A 184 -0.94 -4.94 20.02
C SER A 184 -0.62 -3.81 19.01
N CYS A 185 0.49 -3.94 18.27
CA CYS A 185 0.93 -3.01 17.24
C CYS A 185 0.26 -3.17 15.86
N TRP A 186 -0.77 -4.02 15.72
CA TRP A 186 -1.48 -4.22 14.45
C TRP A 186 -2.03 -2.92 13.85
N SER A 187 -2.83 -2.20 14.64
CA SER A 187 -3.38 -0.88 14.30
C SER A 187 -3.09 0.09 15.46
N ARG A 188 -2.30 1.13 15.19
CA ARG A 188 -1.85 2.12 16.18
C ARG A 188 -1.76 3.52 15.57
N SER A 189 -1.82 4.50 16.45
CA SER A 189 -1.67 5.94 16.22
C SER A 189 -0.71 6.52 17.27
N GLN A 190 -0.22 7.74 17.09
CA GLN A 190 0.65 8.40 18.10
C GLN A 190 -0.06 8.61 19.45
N CYS A 191 -1.38 8.77 19.42
CA CYS A 191 -2.29 8.93 20.56
C CYS A 191 -3.74 8.73 20.09
N TYR A 192 -4.70 8.70 21.02
CA TYR A 192 -6.12 8.46 20.72
C TYR A 192 -6.78 9.53 19.80
N ASP A 193 -6.26 10.76 19.75
CA ASP A 193 -6.74 11.85 18.89
C ASP A 193 -6.14 11.86 17.47
N MET A 194 -5.16 10.98 17.18
CA MET A 194 -4.43 10.94 15.90
C MET A 194 -4.91 9.80 14.99
N ILE A 195 -4.64 9.93 13.69
CA ILE A 195 -4.91 8.89 12.70
C ILE A 195 -4.13 7.60 13.01
N PHE A 196 -4.71 6.46 12.68
CA PHE A 196 -4.06 5.15 12.77
C PHE A 196 -3.12 4.97 11.57
N ASP A 197 -1.90 5.50 11.70
CA ASP A 197 -0.84 5.47 10.68
C ASP A 197 0.42 4.69 11.13
N LEU A 198 0.45 4.16 12.35
CA LEU A 198 1.60 3.44 12.92
C LEU A 198 1.49 1.92 12.82
N GLY A 199 0.31 1.38 12.52
CA GLY A 199 0.06 -0.06 12.50
C GLY A 199 0.90 -0.80 11.46
N TRP A 200 1.28 -2.06 11.72
CA TRP A 200 1.83 -2.91 10.65
C TRP A 200 0.76 -3.43 9.68
N GLU A 201 -0.54 -3.24 9.99
CA GLU A 201 -1.65 -3.51 9.07
C GLU A 201 -1.52 -2.79 7.71
N HIS A 202 -0.85 -1.63 7.67
CA HIS A 202 -0.66 -0.86 6.44
C HIS A 202 0.11 -1.64 5.37
N ILE A 203 1.05 -2.50 5.77
CA ILE A 203 1.84 -3.36 4.86
C ILE A 203 0.94 -4.25 4.01
N CYS A 204 -0.06 -4.90 4.63
CA CYS A 204 -1.03 -5.72 3.89
C CYS A 204 -2.21 -4.91 3.32
N ARG A 205 -2.64 -3.83 3.97
CA ARG A 205 -3.76 -3.00 3.50
C ARG A 205 -3.44 -2.31 2.19
N ASP A 206 -2.27 -1.67 2.09
CA ASP A 206 -1.88 -0.91 0.91
C ASP A 206 -1.51 -1.88 -0.24
N ALA A 207 -0.92 -3.03 0.10
CA ALA A 207 -0.77 -4.16 -0.82
C ALA A 207 -2.12 -4.70 -1.36
N LEU A 208 -3.14 -4.88 -0.49
CA LEU A 208 -4.49 -5.27 -0.90
C LEU A 208 -5.14 -4.21 -1.80
N TYR A 209 -4.99 -2.92 -1.48
CA TYR A 209 -5.48 -1.82 -2.31
C TYR A 209 -4.90 -1.91 -3.73
N ALA A 210 -3.57 -1.97 -3.85
CA ALA A 210 -2.90 -2.08 -5.14
C ALA A 210 -3.31 -3.36 -5.89
N LEU A 211 -3.37 -4.50 -5.19
CA LEU A 211 -3.62 -5.81 -5.77
C LEU A 211 -5.07 -5.96 -6.26
N ILE A 212 -6.06 -5.52 -5.50
CA ILE A 212 -7.48 -5.56 -5.91
C ILE A 212 -7.72 -4.57 -7.06
N CYS A 213 -7.25 -3.32 -6.93
CA CYS A 213 -7.45 -2.29 -7.94
C CYS A 213 -6.88 -2.72 -9.31
N LEU A 214 -5.60 -3.09 -9.35
CA LEU A 214 -4.92 -3.44 -10.61
C LEU A 214 -5.42 -4.75 -11.22
N ASN A 215 -5.80 -5.77 -10.42
CA ASN A 215 -6.35 -7.01 -10.99
C ASN A 215 -7.75 -6.84 -11.58
N VAL A 216 -8.60 -6.01 -10.96
CA VAL A 216 -9.93 -5.70 -11.49
C VAL A 216 -9.81 -4.88 -12.78
N LEU A 217 -8.99 -3.82 -12.79
CA LEU A 217 -8.77 -2.99 -13.99
C LEU A 217 -8.12 -3.79 -15.13
N ARG A 218 -7.17 -4.67 -14.83
CA ARG A 218 -6.58 -5.61 -15.81
C ARG A 218 -7.62 -6.57 -16.41
N SER A 219 -8.72 -6.84 -15.70
CA SER A 219 -9.82 -7.68 -16.17
C SER A 219 -10.85 -6.94 -17.05
N LEU A 220 -10.68 -5.62 -17.25
CA LEU A 220 -11.50 -4.75 -18.08
C LEU A 220 -10.67 -4.18 -19.25
N PRO A 221 -10.36 -4.97 -20.29
CA PRO A 221 -9.49 -4.54 -21.39
C PRO A 221 -9.98 -3.27 -22.10
N GLU A 222 -11.29 -3.02 -22.11
CA GLU A 222 -11.89 -1.83 -22.73
C GLU A 222 -11.51 -0.51 -22.05
N THR A 223 -10.76 -0.53 -20.94
CA THR A 223 -10.28 0.67 -20.23
C THR A 223 -8.78 0.92 -20.37
N TRP A 224 -8.02 0.07 -21.07
CA TRP A 224 -6.57 0.21 -21.22
C TRP A 224 -6.00 -0.33 -22.55
N ASP A 225 -6.68 -1.25 -23.23
CA ASP A 225 -6.26 -1.75 -24.54
C ASP A 225 -6.73 -0.84 -25.68
N GLN A 226 -5.77 -0.28 -26.41
CA GLN A 226 -6.02 0.61 -27.55
C GLN A 226 -6.69 -0.11 -28.74
N ALA A 227 -6.62 -1.45 -28.81
CA ALA A 227 -7.30 -2.24 -29.84
C ALA A 227 -8.80 -2.46 -29.54
N SER A 228 -9.29 -2.09 -28.35
CA SER A 228 -10.65 -2.42 -27.89
C SER A 228 -11.75 -1.39 -28.23
N GLY A 229 -11.44 -0.29 -28.95
CA GLY A 229 -12.47 0.58 -29.58
C GLY A 229 -12.17 2.09 -29.60
N GLU A 230 -13.01 2.85 -30.32
CA GLU A 230 -12.81 4.28 -30.60
C GLU A 230 -13.04 5.23 -29.40
N ASN A 231 -13.86 4.83 -28.42
CA ASN A 231 -14.09 5.62 -27.21
C ASN A 231 -12.99 5.32 -26.17
N LYS A 232 -11.98 6.19 -26.07
CA LYS A 232 -10.89 6.11 -25.08
C LYS A 232 -11.38 6.26 -23.64
N LYS A 233 -11.89 5.17 -23.06
CA LYS A 233 -11.93 4.98 -21.62
C LYS A 233 -10.50 4.79 -21.15
N ASP A 234 -10.03 5.67 -20.27
CA ASP A 234 -8.70 5.57 -19.68
C ASP A 234 -8.84 5.28 -18.19
N TYR A 235 -8.53 4.05 -17.77
CA TYR A 235 -8.63 3.61 -16.38
C TYR A 235 -7.99 4.56 -15.36
N ARG A 236 -6.97 5.32 -15.78
CA ARG A 236 -6.23 6.25 -14.91
C ARG A 236 -7.03 7.49 -14.53
N GLN A 237 -8.15 7.74 -15.23
CA GLN A 237 -9.15 8.75 -14.92
C GLN A 237 -10.23 8.26 -13.93
N THR A 238 -10.20 6.98 -13.52
CA THR A 238 -11.20 6.46 -12.59
C THR A 238 -10.88 6.85 -11.14
N ARG A 239 -11.92 7.14 -10.36
CA ARG A 239 -11.83 7.31 -8.91
C ARG A 239 -11.12 6.12 -8.25
N VAL A 240 -11.41 4.88 -8.64
CA VAL A 240 -10.75 3.68 -8.08
C VAL A 240 -9.24 3.69 -8.28
N TYR A 241 -8.75 4.01 -9.48
CA TYR A 241 -7.30 4.08 -9.74
C TYR A 241 -6.63 5.22 -8.96
N GLN A 242 -7.19 6.43 -9.06
CA GLN A 242 -6.63 7.62 -8.41
C GLN A 242 -6.64 7.51 -6.88
N TYR A 243 -7.70 6.92 -6.31
CA TYR A 243 -7.79 6.63 -4.88
C TYR A 243 -6.74 5.58 -4.47
N ALA A 244 -6.64 4.46 -5.17
CA ALA A 244 -5.65 3.42 -4.86
C ALA A 244 -4.22 3.97 -4.96
N LEU A 245 -3.90 4.69 -6.04
CA LEU A 245 -2.62 5.35 -6.27
C LEU A 245 -2.24 6.24 -5.08
N ARG A 246 -3.06 7.27 -4.78
CA ARG A 246 -2.75 8.21 -3.69
C ARG A 246 -2.64 7.52 -2.33
N ASN A 247 -3.56 6.60 -1.99
CA ASN A 247 -3.52 5.95 -0.67
C ASN A 247 -2.29 5.07 -0.48
N CYS A 248 -1.86 4.33 -1.52
CA CYS A 248 -0.64 3.51 -1.43
C CYS A 248 0.66 4.33 -1.42
N THR A 249 0.62 5.61 -1.83
CA THR A 249 1.81 6.47 -1.94
C THR A 249 1.71 7.74 -1.09
N LEU A 250 0.89 7.74 -0.04
CA LEU A 250 0.77 8.88 0.88
C LEU A 250 2.08 9.19 1.59
N SER A 251 2.25 10.46 1.93
CA SER A 251 3.41 11.03 2.61
C SER A 251 2.94 11.99 3.70
N GLY A 252 3.83 12.42 4.59
CA GLY A 252 3.46 13.15 5.80
C GLY A 252 2.82 12.25 6.87
N LEU A 253 2.98 10.94 6.75
CA LEU A 253 2.56 9.96 7.76
C LEU A 253 3.68 9.77 8.78
N THR A 254 3.33 9.36 9.99
CA THR A 254 4.30 9.08 11.05
C THR A 254 5.12 7.81 10.76
N SER A 255 4.53 6.85 10.03
CA SER A 255 5.23 5.70 9.44
C SER A 255 4.97 5.66 7.94
N GLU A 256 6.04 5.65 7.15
CA GLU A 256 5.98 5.59 5.69
C GLU A 256 6.52 4.28 5.11
N VAL A 257 6.92 3.33 5.96
CA VAL A 257 7.53 2.05 5.52
C VAL A 257 6.69 1.38 4.43
N ALA A 258 5.38 1.28 4.65
CA ALA A 258 4.46 0.63 3.72
C ALA A 258 4.39 1.29 2.33
N THR A 259 4.59 2.61 2.22
CA THR A 259 4.34 3.36 0.99
C THR A 259 5.54 3.37 0.03
N HIS A 260 6.78 3.24 0.51
CA HIS A 260 7.98 3.30 -0.36
C HIS A 260 7.98 2.29 -1.54
N PRO A 261 7.65 0.99 -1.37
CA PRO A 261 7.60 0.06 -2.51
C PRO A 261 6.55 0.46 -3.55
N HIS A 262 5.43 1.02 -3.10
CA HIS A 262 4.35 1.52 -3.94
C HIS A 262 4.77 2.80 -4.68
N ARG A 263 5.40 3.78 -3.99
CA ARG A 263 5.99 4.99 -4.60
C ARG A 263 6.95 4.62 -5.72
N GLN A 264 7.90 3.72 -5.45
CA GLN A 264 8.89 3.25 -6.43
C GLN A 264 8.25 2.54 -7.64
N PHE A 265 7.19 1.76 -7.43
CA PHE A 265 6.46 1.09 -8.50
C PHE A 265 5.70 2.07 -9.40
N PHE A 266 4.87 2.93 -8.81
CA PHE A 266 4.05 3.90 -9.55
C PHE A 266 4.88 5.07 -10.12
N GLY A 267 6.11 5.27 -9.63
CA GLY A 267 7.00 6.37 -10.00
C GLY A 267 6.54 7.70 -9.41
N VAL A 268 6.07 7.68 -8.16
CA VAL A 268 5.57 8.84 -7.41
C VAL A 268 6.69 9.42 -6.55
N GLU A 269 6.88 10.75 -6.60
CA GLU A 269 7.87 11.49 -5.79
C GLU A 269 7.40 11.68 -4.33
N GLU A 270 8.31 12.21 -3.50
CA GLU A 270 8.48 11.88 -2.08
C GLU A 270 7.15 11.65 -1.33
N ASP A 271 6.38 12.62 -0.83
CA ASP A 271 6.23 14.09 -0.98
C ASP A 271 5.42 14.64 -2.18
N GLN A 272 4.96 13.80 -3.11
CA GLN A 272 4.03 14.20 -4.19
C GLN A 272 2.56 14.24 -3.74
N PHE A 273 2.16 13.33 -2.84
CA PHE A 273 0.83 13.29 -2.24
C PHE A 273 0.94 13.33 -0.71
N ASP A 274 0.58 14.47 -0.13
CA ASP A 274 0.50 14.68 1.33
C ASP A 274 -0.83 14.14 1.87
N ALA A 275 -0.77 13.40 2.98
CA ALA A 275 -1.90 12.90 3.75
C ALA A 275 -2.94 13.98 4.08
N ASP A 276 -2.49 15.22 4.31
CA ASP A 276 -3.34 16.37 4.66
C ASP A 276 -4.39 16.74 3.58
N GLY A 277 -4.20 16.26 2.34
CA GLY A 277 -5.12 16.43 1.23
C GLY A 277 -5.21 17.84 0.65
N ARG A 278 -4.31 18.77 1.01
CA ARG A 278 -4.31 20.13 0.46
C ARG A 278 -3.93 20.13 -1.02
N LEU A 279 -4.70 20.89 -1.79
CA LEU A 279 -4.56 21.03 -3.24
C LEU A 279 -4.00 22.41 -3.56
N ARG A 280 -3.18 22.51 -4.62
CA ARG A 280 -2.44 23.72 -4.98
C ARG A 280 -3.33 24.86 -5.46
N GLU A 281 -4.45 24.53 -6.10
CA GLU A 281 -5.35 25.48 -6.74
C GLU A 281 -6.68 25.55 -5.98
N LYS A 282 -7.17 26.77 -5.74
CA LYS A 282 -8.39 27.00 -4.94
C LYS A 282 -9.70 26.67 -5.69
N ASP A 283 -9.61 26.41 -7.00
CA ASP A 283 -10.72 26.53 -7.95
C ASP A 283 -11.26 25.20 -8.51
N TRP A 284 -10.97 24.04 -7.89
CA TRP A 284 -11.57 22.74 -8.27
C TRP A 284 -13.05 22.58 -7.83
N ARG A 285 -13.68 23.69 -7.43
CA ARG A 285 -15.13 23.97 -7.37
C ARG A 285 -15.99 23.09 -6.43
N SER A 286 -16.26 23.72 -5.28
CA SER A 286 -17.56 23.64 -4.58
C SER A 286 -17.80 22.46 -3.63
N GLY A 287 -16.99 22.38 -2.57
CA GLY A 287 -17.56 22.31 -1.21
C GLY A 287 -17.79 20.94 -0.55
N SER A 288 -17.38 19.81 -1.15
CA SER A 288 -17.58 18.48 -0.55
C SER A 288 -16.60 18.08 0.56
N GLY A 289 -15.50 18.83 0.75
CA GLY A 289 -14.41 18.47 1.67
C GLY A 289 -13.64 17.19 1.30
N CYS A 290 -13.95 16.55 0.16
CA CYS A 290 -13.39 15.27 -0.26
C CYS A 290 -12.43 15.44 -1.45
N PHE A 291 -11.29 14.75 -1.40
CA PHE A 291 -10.28 14.81 -2.46
C PHE A 291 -10.86 14.41 -3.85
N PRO A 292 -10.53 15.12 -4.95
CA PRO A 292 -11.25 15.07 -6.23
C PRO A 292 -10.95 13.85 -7.12
N TYR A 293 -10.95 12.65 -6.54
CA TYR A 293 -10.71 11.40 -7.28
C TYR A 293 -11.74 11.17 -8.39
N GLY A 294 -11.26 10.94 -9.60
CA GLY A 294 -12.07 10.67 -10.79
C GLY A 294 -12.66 11.92 -11.47
N LEU A 295 -12.31 13.13 -11.01
CA LEU A 295 -12.79 14.40 -11.58
C LEU A 295 -11.83 15.04 -12.58
N MET A 296 -10.59 14.53 -12.70
CA MET A 296 -9.55 15.10 -13.56
C MET A 296 -8.72 14.02 -14.28
N PRO A 297 -8.10 14.34 -15.43
CA PRO A 297 -7.09 13.51 -16.10
C PRO A 297 -5.93 13.12 -15.18
N ILE A 298 -5.25 12.02 -15.49
CA ILE A 298 -4.14 11.53 -14.65
C ILE A 298 -2.98 12.53 -14.54
N ASP A 299 -2.65 13.26 -15.61
CA ASP A 299 -1.55 14.23 -15.59
C ASP A 299 -1.85 15.43 -14.69
N GLU A 300 -3.12 15.88 -14.65
CA GLU A 300 -3.59 16.91 -13.70
C GLU A 300 -3.62 16.36 -12.26
N PHE A 301 -4.09 15.13 -12.08
CA PHE A 301 -4.11 14.46 -10.77
C PHE A 301 -2.71 14.31 -10.16
N LEU A 302 -1.71 13.96 -10.97
CA LEU A 302 -0.34 13.80 -10.49
C LEU A 302 0.26 15.12 -9.99
N VAL A 303 -0.14 16.27 -10.54
CA VAL A 303 0.40 17.59 -10.17
C VAL A 303 -0.48 18.42 -9.22
N CYS A 304 -1.57 17.84 -8.70
CA CYS A 304 -2.60 18.57 -7.97
C CYS A 304 -2.18 19.04 -6.56
N GLN A 305 -1.27 18.31 -5.89
CA GLN A 305 -0.70 18.70 -4.58
C GLN A 305 0.73 19.25 -4.69
N LYS A 306 1.56 18.72 -5.60
CA LYS A 306 2.95 19.17 -5.86
C LYS A 306 3.26 19.14 -7.36
N LEU A 307 4.12 20.03 -7.86
CA LEU A 307 4.68 19.88 -9.21
C LEU A 307 5.63 18.67 -9.25
N VAL A 308 5.46 17.81 -10.26
CA VAL A 308 6.21 16.55 -10.39
C VAL A 308 7.40 16.75 -11.32
N GLY A 309 8.60 16.38 -10.86
CA GLY A 309 9.80 16.33 -11.69
C GLY A 309 9.83 15.13 -12.63
N TYR A 310 10.61 15.19 -13.71
CA TYR A 310 10.81 14.02 -14.57
C TYR A 310 11.54 12.90 -13.80
N GLN A 311 10.88 11.75 -13.63
CA GLN A 311 11.48 10.59 -12.96
C GLN A 311 12.34 9.77 -13.93
N PRO A 312 13.66 9.62 -13.70
CA PRO A 312 14.52 8.85 -14.59
C PRO A 312 14.24 7.35 -14.48
N HIS A 313 14.15 6.69 -15.63
CA HIS A 313 14.19 5.24 -15.74
C HIS A 313 15.64 4.76 -15.91
N ILE A 314 15.95 3.49 -15.60
CA ILE A 314 17.32 2.95 -15.67
C ILE A 314 18.00 3.10 -17.06
N ARG A 315 17.21 3.16 -18.14
CA ARG A 315 17.72 3.40 -19.51
C ARG A 315 18.11 4.85 -19.79
N ASP A 316 17.62 5.79 -18.99
CA ASP A 316 17.87 7.22 -19.16
C ASP A 316 19.27 7.58 -18.65
N ILE A 317 19.76 6.88 -17.63
CA ILE A 317 21.09 7.08 -17.03
C ILE A 317 22.23 7.01 -18.07
N PRO A 318 22.41 5.91 -18.85
CA PRO A 318 23.45 5.86 -19.87
C PRO A 318 23.19 6.83 -21.04
N TYR A 319 21.93 7.19 -21.30
CA TYR A 319 21.55 8.13 -22.36
C TYR A 319 21.93 9.57 -22.00
N VAL A 320 21.55 10.05 -20.81
CA VAL A 320 21.89 11.39 -20.30
C VAL A 320 23.39 11.53 -20.11
N ARG A 321 24.09 10.52 -19.57
CA ARG A 321 25.55 10.52 -19.51
C ARG A 321 26.18 10.69 -20.90
N ARG A 322 25.70 9.93 -21.89
CA ARG A 322 26.16 10.07 -23.29
C ARG A 322 25.87 11.47 -23.83
N LEU A 323 24.67 12.00 -23.61
CA LEU A 323 24.27 13.33 -24.06
C LEU A 323 25.19 14.42 -23.50
N LEU A 324 25.48 14.39 -22.19
CA LEU A 324 26.41 15.29 -21.52
C LEU A 324 27.83 15.19 -22.11
N CYS A 325 28.33 13.98 -22.33
CA CYS A 325 29.64 13.77 -22.97
C CYS A 325 29.68 14.29 -24.41
N THR A 326 28.63 14.07 -25.21
CA THR A 326 28.51 14.60 -26.58
C THR A 326 28.42 16.13 -26.60
N ARG A 327 28.07 16.78 -25.48
CA ARG A 327 28.11 18.25 -25.31
C ARG A 327 29.46 18.76 -24.78
N GLY A 328 30.48 17.91 -24.71
CA GLY A 328 31.86 18.30 -24.40
C GLY A 328 32.29 18.12 -22.94
N LEU A 329 31.45 17.55 -22.07
CA LEU A 329 31.85 17.23 -20.69
C LEU A 329 32.68 15.94 -20.64
N PRO A 330 33.83 15.92 -19.92
CA PRO A 330 34.49 14.68 -19.52
C PRO A 330 33.53 13.76 -18.76
N VAL A 331 33.76 12.44 -18.80
CA VAL A 331 32.83 11.47 -18.20
C VAL A 331 32.72 11.64 -16.68
N GLU A 332 33.80 12.04 -16.03
CA GLU A 332 33.88 12.34 -14.60
C GLU A 332 32.96 13.53 -14.26
N VAL A 333 33.07 14.63 -15.02
CA VAL A 333 32.24 15.82 -14.84
C VAL A 333 30.77 15.52 -15.14
N ALA A 334 30.49 14.73 -16.19
CA ALA A 334 29.13 14.29 -16.49
C ALA A 334 28.53 13.43 -15.36
N MET A 335 29.32 12.55 -14.72
CA MET A 335 28.89 11.80 -13.55
C MET A 335 28.66 12.70 -12.34
N SER A 336 29.56 13.64 -12.02
CA SER A 336 29.37 14.57 -10.91
C SER A 336 28.16 15.50 -11.11
N VAL A 337 27.85 15.92 -12.34
CA VAL A 337 26.62 16.67 -12.65
C VAL A 337 25.37 15.82 -12.45
N MET A 338 25.39 14.55 -12.86
CA MET A 338 24.28 13.63 -12.64
C MET A 338 24.09 13.27 -11.17
N GLU A 339 25.17 13.11 -10.41
CA GLU A 339 25.15 12.88 -8.96
C GLU A 339 24.62 14.11 -8.20
N PHE A 340 25.12 15.31 -8.53
CA PHE A 340 24.65 16.58 -7.96
C PHE A 340 23.16 16.84 -8.23
N ALA A 341 22.65 16.41 -9.39
CA ALA A 341 21.23 16.52 -9.74
C ALA A 341 20.36 15.37 -9.19
N ASP A 342 20.92 14.42 -8.44
CA ASP A 342 20.29 13.14 -8.07
C ASP A 342 19.55 12.48 -9.26
N TYR A 343 20.25 12.42 -10.39
CA TYR A 343 19.77 11.78 -11.62
C TYR A 343 19.99 10.26 -11.52
N THR A 344 19.33 9.66 -10.54
CA THR A 344 19.30 8.23 -10.26
C THR A 344 18.01 7.59 -10.82
N PRO A 345 17.91 6.26 -10.98
CA PRO A 345 16.68 5.61 -11.44
C PRO A 345 15.58 5.68 -10.38
N LYS A 346 14.59 6.56 -10.58
CA LYS A 346 13.48 6.78 -9.64
C LYS A 346 12.19 6.04 -10.01
N ARG A 347 12.00 5.63 -11.28
CA ARG A 347 10.84 4.83 -11.72
C ARG A 347 11.20 3.46 -12.30
N LYS A 348 10.34 2.46 -12.04
CA LYS A 348 10.44 1.10 -12.62
C LYS A 348 9.90 1.01 -14.05
N PHE A 349 8.82 1.72 -14.35
CA PHE A 349 8.15 1.60 -15.64
C PHE A 349 8.88 2.27 -16.80
N LYS A 350 8.73 1.68 -17.99
CA LYS A 350 9.19 2.25 -19.27
C LYS A 350 8.26 3.37 -19.72
N VAL A 351 6.95 3.14 -19.66
CA VAL A 351 5.92 4.18 -19.85
C VAL A 351 5.48 4.68 -18.47
N PRO A 352 5.76 5.94 -18.09
CA PRO A 352 5.49 6.42 -16.74
C PRO A 352 3.98 6.48 -16.45
N HIS A 353 3.62 6.23 -15.19
CA HIS A 353 2.26 6.32 -14.64
C HIS A 353 1.16 5.48 -15.35
N ASP A 354 1.55 4.49 -16.16
CA ASP A 354 0.63 3.56 -16.84
C ASP A 354 0.97 2.09 -16.54
N PRO A 355 0.63 1.56 -15.34
CA PRO A 355 0.87 0.16 -14.98
C PRO A 355 0.38 -0.88 -15.98
N LEU A 356 -0.76 -0.64 -16.63
CA LEU A 356 -1.39 -1.58 -17.57
C LEU A 356 -0.83 -1.49 -19.00
N HIS A 357 0.07 -0.54 -19.29
CA HIS A 357 0.72 -0.46 -20.59
C HIS A 357 1.44 -1.77 -20.95
N ARG A 358 1.31 -2.21 -22.21
CA ARG A 358 1.91 -3.49 -22.69
C ARG A 358 3.41 -3.63 -22.37
N ASP A 359 4.17 -2.55 -22.45
CA ASP A 359 5.63 -2.53 -22.24
C ASP A 359 6.02 -2.62 -20.75
N ASN A 360 5.06 -2.38 -19.85
CA ASN A 360 5.19 -2.44 -18.40
C ASN A 360 4.70 -3.78 -17.79
N ARG A 361 4.10 -4.67 -18.61
CA ARG A 361 3.49 -5.95 -18.18
C ARG A 361 4.39 -6.81 -17.27
N GLU A 362 5.69 -6.84 -17.53
CA GLU A 362 6.66 -7.62 -16.75
C GLU A 362 6.84 -7.05 -15.33
N GLU A 363 6.99 -5.73 -15.20
CA GLU A 363 7.11 -5.05 -13.90
C GLU A 363 5.78 -5.08 -13.13
N LEU A 364 4.65 -4.93 -13.82
CA LEU A 364 3.32 -5.15 -13.23
C LEU A 364 3.18 -6.56 -12.66
N ALA A 365 3.63 -7.60 -13.38
CA ALA A 365 3.56 -8.98 -12.90
C ALA A 365 4.43 -9.19 -11.65
N LYS A 366 5.68 -8.69 -11.64
CA LYS A 366 6.58 -8.73 -10.47
C LYS A 366 5.96 -8.03 -9.26
N TYR A 367 5.35 -6.86 -9.46
CA TYR A 367 4.74 -6.08 -8.40
C TYR A 367 3.46 -6.70 -7.83
N LEU A 368 2.57 -7.25 -8.67
CA LEU A 368 1.39 -7.97 -8.18
C LEU A 368 1.78 -9.22 -7.36
N GLU A 369 2.83 -9.91 -7.78
CA GLU A 369 3.41 -11.04 -7.03
C GLU A 369 4.07 -10.57 -5.72
N TYR A 370 4.72 -9.41 -5.71
CA TYR A 370 5.24 -8.76 -4.51
C TYR A 370 4.12 -8.37 -3.52
N CYS A 371 3.08 -7.66 -3.96
CA CYS A 371 1.94 -7.31 -3.12
C CYS A 371 1.24 -8.54 -2.55
N TRP A 372 1.10 -9.62 -3.34
CA TRP A 372 0.56 -10.88 -2.84
C TRP A 372 1.43 -11.43 -1.70
N GLN A 373 2.75 -11.49 -1.92
CA GLN A 373 3.71 -11.94 -0.92
C GLN A 373 3.71 -11.08 0.36
N LEU A 374 3.42 -9.78 0.30
CA LEU A 374 3.22 -8.97 1.51
C LEU A 374 1.99 -9.42 2.31
N VAL A 375 0.85 -9.64 1.65
CA VAL A 375 -0.38 -10.15 2.30
C VAL A 375 -0.11 -11.50 2.98
N ILE A 376 0.57 -12.41 2.27
CA ILE A 376 0.93 -13.74 2.80
C ILE A 376 1.86 -13.64 4.03
N ARG A 377 2.86 -12.75 4.01
CA ARG A 377 3.79 -12.54 5.13
C ARG A 377 3.10 -11.95 6.36
N CYS A 378 2.19 -11.00 6.15
CA CYS A 378 1.36 -10.45 7.23
C CYS A 378 0.47 -11.52 7.85
N ASP A 379 -0.14 -12.41 7.05
CA ASP A 379 -0.92 -13.54 7.57
C ASP A 379 -0.07 -14.54 8.38
N MET A 380 1.11 -14.89 7.88
CA MET A 380 2.06 -15.73 8.60
C MET A 380 2.47 -15.13 9.95
N MET A 381 2.72 -13.81 9.99
CA MET A 381 3.06 -13.09 11.23
C MET A 381 1.86 -13.03 12.19
N GLY A 382 0.66 -12.72 11.71
CA GLY A 382 -0.57 -12.72 12.50
C GLY A 382 -0.81 -14.08 13.16
N LYS A 383 -0.77 -15.17 12.37
CA LYS A 383 -0.89 -16.54 12.88
C LYS A 383 0.20 -16.91 13.88
N ALA A 384 1.44 -16.48 13.68
CA ALA A 384 2.54 -16.70 14.62
C ALA A 384 2.35 -15.95 15.95
N LEU A 385 1.64 -14.82 15.94
CA LEU A 385 1.25 -14.04 17.11
C LEU A 385 -0.07 -14.53 17.76
N GLY A 386 -0.67 -15.62 17.26
CA GLY A 386 -1.97 -16.11 17.72
C GLY A 386 -3.16 -15.22 17.33
N MET A 387 -2.98 -14.31 16.35
CA MET A 387 -4.01 -13.41 15.84
C MET A 387 -4.80 -14.04 14.70
N ASP A 388 -6.09 -13.73 14.66
CA ASP A 388 -6.97 -13.92 13.51
C ASP A 388 -7.09 -12.57 12.78
N ILE A 389 -6.42 -12.40 11.64
CA ILE A 389 -6.49 -11.15 10.87
C ILE A 389 -7.87 -11.10 10.19
N PRO A 390 -8.63 -10.00 10.31
CA PRO A 390 -10.00 -9.90 9.80
C PRO A 390 -10.02 -9.69 8.27
N TRP A 391 -9.45 -10.61 7.49
CA TRP A 391 -9.30 -10.49 6.04
C TRP A 391 -10.62 -10.28 5.31
N GLN A 392 -11.71 -10.93 5.75
CA GLN A 392 -13.04 -10.70 5.17
C GLN A 392 -13.46 -9.24 5.30
N GLU A 393 -13.22 -8.62 6.46
CA GLU A 393 -13.51 -7.21 6.69
C GLU A 393 -12.55 -6.31 5.88
N MET A 394 -11.25 -6.56 5.92
CA MET A 394 -10.26 -5.75 5.19
C MET A 394 -10.56 -5.72 3.69
N VAL A 395 -10.83 -6.87 3.06
CA VAL A 395 -11.19 -6.96 1.63
C VAL A 395 -12.51 -6.23 1.37
N SER A 396 -13.51 -6.41 2.25
CA SER A 396 -14.81 -5.73 2.15
C SER A 396 -14.68 -4.20 2.25
N GLN A 397 -13.80 -3.70 3.13
CA GLN A 397 -13.45 -2.29 3.25
C GLN A 397 -12.72 -1.80 1.98
N CYS A 398 -11.81 -2.58 1.38
CA CYS A 398 -11.17 -2.23 0.10
C CYS A 398 -12.20 -2.02 -1.02
N ILE A 399 -13.12 -2.98 -1.19
CA ILE A 399 -14.23 -2.89 -2.16
C ILE A 399 -15.10 -1.65 -1.86
N SER A 400 -15.30 -1.31 -0.57
CA SER A 400 -16.08 -0.14 -0.12
C SER A 400 -15.38 1.18 -0.38
N SER A 401 -14.06 1.25 -0.21
CA SER A 401 -13.27 2.44 -0.52
C SER A 401 -13.28 2.74 -2.02
N PHE A 402 -13.19 1.71 -2.87
CA PHE A 402 -13.16 1.85 -4.34
C PHE A 402 -14.52 2.11 -4.99
N TRP A 403 -15.55 1.41 -4.54
CA TRP A 403 -16.87 1.39 -5.18
C TRP A 403 -18.03 1.59 -4.20
N GLY A 404 -17.81 2.04 -2.96
CA GLY A 404 -18.88 2.57 -2.10
C GLY A 404 -19.16 4.04 -2.42
N CYS A 405 -20.42 4.47 -2.39
CA CYS A 405 -20.80 5.87 -2.54
C CYS A 405 -21.56 6.36 -1.31
N LYS A 406 -20.93 7.20 -0.48
CA LYS A 406 -21.57 7.77 0.72
C LYS A 406 -22.67 8.78 0.36
N ASP A 407 -22.51 9.49 -0.77
CA ASP A 407 -23.36 10.62 -1.15
C ASP A 407 -24.42 10.29 -2.21
N CYS A 408 -24.50 9.02 -2.65
CA CYS A 408 -25.53 8.59 -3.59
C CYS A 408 -26.84 8.31 -2.83
N TYR A 409 -27.96 8.80 -3.35
CA TYR A 409 -29.32 8.47 -2.87
C TYR A 409 -29.68 6.97 -2.96
N LEU A 410 -28.80 6.14 -3.51
CA LEU A 410 -28.85 4.67 -3.52
C LEU A 410 -28.21 4.03 -2.27
N GLY A 411 -27.59 4.82 -1.38
CA GLY A 411 -26.82 4.36 -0.24
C GLY A 411 -25.55 3.60 -0.62
N ASN A 412 -24.88 3.00 0.38
CA ASN A 412 -23.91 1.94 0.12
C ASN A 412 -24.63 0.82 -0.63
N TRP A 413 -24.16 0.47 -1.83
CA TRP A 413 -24.85 -0.47 -2.71
C TRP A 413 -24.95 -1.90 -2.16
N TYR A 414 -24.18 -2.20 -1.12
CA TYR A 414 -24.30 -3.37 -0.29
C TYR A 414 -24.14 -3.00 1.19
N LYS A 415 -24.65 -3.87 2.04
CA LYS A 415 -24.40 -3.89 3.48
C LYS A 415 -23.71 -5.21 3.81
N TRP A 416 -22.50 -5.10 4.37
CA TRP A 416 -21.86 -6.24 5.01
C TRP A 416 -22.50 -6.45 6.37
N GLU A 417 -23.13 -7.60 6.54
CA GLU A 417 -23.70 -8.02 7.81
C GLU A 417 -22.76 -9.04 8.45
N ILE A 418 -22.29 -8.71 9.65
CA ILE A 418 -21.52 -9.63 10.49
C ILE A 418 -22.54 -10.44 11.28
N ASP A 419 -22.59 -11.73 10.99
CA ASP A 419 -23.29 -12.72 11.80
C ASP A 419 -22.40 -12.99 13.03
N TYR A 420 -22.66 -12.30 14.14
CA TYR A 420 -21.81 -12.36 15.34
C TYR A 420 -21.79 -13.75 16.02
N GLU A 421 -22.80 -14.59 15.76
CA GLU A 421 -22.86 -15.95 16.30
C GLU A 421 -21.97 -16.91 15.49
N THR A 422 -21.94 -16.77 14.17
CA THR A 422 -21.17 -17.67 13.28
C THR A 422 -19.88 -17.07 12.74
N ARG A 423 -19.58 -15.80 13.03
CA ARG A 423 -18.52 -14.96 12.43
C ARG A 423 -18.55 -14.89 10.88
N ASN A 424 -19.67 -15.22 10.25
CA ASN A 424 -19.80 -15.15 8.79
C ASN A 424 -20.12 -13.72 8.35
N HIS A 425 -19.32 -13.17 7.43
CA HIS A 425 -19.62 -11.90 6.78
C HIS A 425 -20.43 -12.14 5.50
N ARG A 426 -21.67 -11.63 5.44
CA ARG A 426 -22.52 -11.74 4.23
C ARG A 426 -22.75 -10.38 3.59
N CYS A 427 -22.62 -10.34 2.26
CA CYS A 427 -22.92 -9.17 1.44
C CYS A 427 -24.39 -9.20 1.03
N SER A 428 -25.21 -8.32 1.61
CA SER A 428 -26.57 -8.08 1.12
C SER A 428 -26.56 -6.85 0.21
N VAL A 429 -27.28 -6.88 -0.92
CA VAL A 429 -27.49 -5.68 -1.73
C VAL A 429 -28.41 -4.75 -0.94
N ALA A 430 -28.03 -3.48 -0.77
CA ALA A 430 -28.88 -2.54 -0.03
C ALA A 430 -30.19 -2.31 -0.79
N GLY A 431 -31.31 -2.29 -0.06
CA GLY A 431 -32.68 -2.26 -0.60
C GLY A 431 -33.08 -0.94 -1.27
N GLY A 432 -32.40 -0.56 -2.35
CA GLY A 432 -32.81 0.53 -3.23
C GLY A 432 -34.00 0.10 -4.09
N VAL A 433 -35.15 0.74 -3.91
CA VAL A 433 -36.36 0.47 -4.70
C VAL A 433 -36.08 0.73 -6.18
N ILE A 434 -36.04 -0.32 -7.00
CA ILE A 434 -35.99 -0.21 -8.45
C ILE A 434 -37.35 0.34 -8.95
N ARG A 435 -37.53 1.66 -8.89
CA ARG A 435 -38.60 2.35 -9.63
C ARG A 435 -38.26 2.30 -11.12
N GLY A 436 -38.59 1.16 -11.73
CA GLY A 436 -38.51 0.99 -13.17
C GLY A 436 -39.34 2.07 -13.86
N ARG A 437 -38.66 3.03 -14.50
CA ARG A 437 -39.30 4.07 -15.30
C ARG A 437 -39.81 3.42 -16.58
N LYS A 438 -41.01 2.85 -16.53
CA LYS A 438 -41.74 2.42 -17.74
C LYS A 438 -41.92 3.67 -18.60
N THR A 439 -41.16 3.75 -19.68
CA THR A 439 -41.46 4.62 -20.81
C THR A 439 -42.69 4.05 -21.50
N GLN A 440 -43.89 4.50 -21.09
CA GLN A 440 -45.06 4.40 -21.95
C GLN A 440 -44.94 5.49 -23.02
N SER A 441 -44.72 5.06 -24.25
CA SER A 441 -45.08 5.85 -25.43
C SER A 441 -46.60 5.93 -25.51
N PRO A 442 -47.19 7.12 -25.70
CA PRO A 442 -48.48 7.25 -26.35
C PRO A 442 -48.25 7.29 -27.86
N GLU A 443 -48.65 6.23 -28.56
CA GLU A 443 -49.11 6.35 -29.94
C GLU A 443 -50.65 6.44 -29.91
N GLU A 444 -51.20 7.12 -30.92
CA GLU A 444 -52.62 7.51 -31.12
C GLU A 444 -53.15 8.67 -30.25
#